data_AF-A0A353N5M6-F1
#
_entry.id   AF-A0A353N5M6-F1
#
_cell.length_a   1.000
_cell.length_b   1.000
_cell.length_c   1.000
_cell.angle_alpha   90.00
_cell.angle_beta   90.00
_cell.angle_gamma   90.00
#
_symmetry.space_group_name_H-M   'P 1'
#
loop_
_entity.id
_entity.type
_entity.pdbx_description
1 polymer ?
#
loop_
_entity_poly.entity_id
_entity_poly.type
_entity_poly.pdbx_seq_one_letter_code
_entity_poly.pdbx_strand_id
1 'polypeptide(L)' 'MYDLLVIGGGPAGLSAAVNGRRRNKQVLLVGKEMLSNKLRQAHRV' A
#
# COMPACT_ATOMS: atom_id res chain seq x y z
N MET A 1 -4.57 7.93 -15.62
CA MET A 1 -3.13 7.66 -15.80
C MET A 1 -2.49 7.63 -14.43
N TYR A 2 -1.68 6.62 -14.12
CA TYR A 2 -1.00 6.49 -12.82
C TYR A 2 0.48 6.82 -12.99
N ASP A 3 1.05 7.49 -11.98
CA ASP A 3 2.48 7.82 -11.93
C ASP A 3 3.31 6.69 -11.30
N LEU A 4 2.67 5.83 -10.51
CA LEU A 4 3.32 4.80 -9.71
C LEU A 4 2.42 3.57 -9.58
N LEU A 5 2.97 2.40 -9.89
CA LEU A 5 2.32 1.10 -9.66
C LEU A 5 3.07 0.38 -8.53
N VAL A 6 2.34 -0.04 -7.51
CA VAL A 6 2.87 -0.82 -6.38
C VAL A 6 2.22 -2.19 -6.39
N ILE A 7 3.03 -3.25 -6.49
CA ILE A 7 2.57 -4.64 -6.48
C ILE A 7 2.91 -5.27 -5.13
N GLY A 8 1.87 -5.67 -4.38
CA GLY A 8 1.95 -6.28 -3.06
C GLY A 8 1.26 -5.45 -1.97
N GLY A 9 0.19 -6.00 -1.37
CA GLY A 9 -0.61 -5.35 -0.30
C GLY A 9 -0.07 -5.54 1.13
N GLY A 10 1.23 -5.80 1.28
CA GLY A 10 1.88 -5.91 2.59
C GLY A 10 2.17 -4.55 3.22
N PRO A 11 2.73 -4.50 4.45
CA PRO A 11 3.08 -3.25 5.12
C PRO A 11 4.06 -2.40 4.30
N ALA A 12 5.01 -3.03 3.59
CA ALA A 12 5.95 -2.32 2.71
C ALA A 12 5.25 -1.67 1.51
N GLY A 13 4.35 -2.40 0.84
CA GLY A 13 3.63 -1.88 -0.33
C GLY A 13 2.61 -0.81 0.03
N LEU A 14 1.91 -0.96 1.16
CA LEU A 14 1.07 0.12 1.69
C LEU A 14 1.91 1.36 2.03
N SER A 15 3.06 1.20 2.69
CA SER A 15 3.95 2.32 2.99
C SER A 15 4.42 3.02 1.72
N ALA A 16 4.79 2.26 0.68
CA ALA A 16 5.18 2.80 -0.61
C ALA A 16 4.04 3.59 -1.27
N ALA A 17 2.82 3.05 -1.25
CA ALA A 17 1.64 3.71 -1.82
C ALA A 17 1.28 5.00 -1.08
N VAL A 18 1.31 4.99 0.25
CA VAL A 18 1.05 6.17 1.08
C VAL A 18 2.11 7.25 0.84
N ASN A 19 3.40 6.88 0.82
CA ASN A 19 4.48 7.84 0.58
C ASN A 19 4.44 8.42 -0.84
N GLY A 20 4.14 7.60 -1.86
CA GLY A 20 3.91 8.08 -3.21
C GLY A 20 2.74 9.07 -3.25
N ARG A 21 1.67 8.77 -2.52
CA ARG A 21 0.52 9.67 -2.42
C ARG A 21 0.82 11.00 -1.75
N ARG A 22 1.63 11.01 -0.67
CA ARG A 22 2.10 12.23 0.01
C ARG A 22 2.94 13.14 -0.89
N ARG A 23 3.56 12.59 -1.94
CA ARG A 23 4.35 13.33 -2.94
C ARG A 23 3.55 13.75 -4.17
N ASN A 24 2.23 13.85 -4.05
CA ASN A 24 1.34 14.23 -5.14
C ASN A 24 1.33 13.26 -6.36
N LYS A 25 1.86 12.04 -6.27
CA LYS A 25 1.82 11.01 -7.33
C LYS A 25 0.57 10.13 -7.31
N GLN A 26 -0.14 10.00 -8.44
CA GLN A 26 -1.23 9.04 -8.64
C GLN A 26 -0.69 7.60 -8.52
N VAL A 27 -1.02 6.92 -7.41
CA VAL A 27 -0.55 5.55 -7.15
C VAL A 27 -1.67 4.54 -7.34
N LEU A 28 -1.38 3.47 -8.10
CA LEU A 28 -2.19 2.26 -8.15
C LEU A 28 -1.52 1.18 -7.31
N LEU A 29 -2.23 0.67 -6.29
CA LEU A 29 -1.77 -0.45 -5.46
C LEU A 29 -2.53 -1.72 -5.87
N VAL A 30 -1.80 -2.76 -6.25
CA VAL A 30 -2.36 -4.06 -6.64
C VAL A 30 -1.84 -5.12 -5.68
N GLY A 31 -2.74 -5.77 -4.95
CA GLY A 31 -2.40 -6.85 -4.01
C GLY A 31 -3.43 -7.98 -4.06
N LYS A 32 -2.97 -9.22 -3.86
CA LYS A 32 -3.83 -10.42 -3.82
C LYS A 32 -4.85 -10.38 -2.67
N GLU A 33 -4.47 -9.76 -1.56
CA GLU A 33 -5.36 -9.42 -0.45
C GLU A 33 -5.26 -7.92 -0.17
N MET A 34 -6.40 -7.26 0.01
CA MET A 34 -6.46 -5.80 0.19
C MET A 34 -5.79 -5.34 1.50
N LEU A 35 -5.73 -6.22 2.50
CA LEU A 35 -5.00 -6.06 3.76
C LEU A 35 -4.27 -7.36 4.04
N SER A 36 -2.94 -7.36 4.02
CA SER A 36 -2.19 -8.49 4.60
C SER A 36 -2.62 -8.69 6.06
N ASN A 37 -2.88 -9.93 6.47
CA ASN A 37 -3.24 -10.30 7.86
C ASN A 37 -2.30 -9.70 8.93
N LYS A 38 -1.05 -9.36 8.58
CA LYS A 38 -0.08 -8.69 9.46
C LYS A 38 -0.46 -7.24 9.79
N LEU A 39 -1.12 -6.50 8.88
CA LEU A 39 -1.64 -5.16 9.15
C LEU A 39 -2.90 -5.20 10.03
N ARG A 40 -3.75 -6.23 9.88
CA ARG A 40 -4.90 -6.45 10.79
C ARG A 40 -4.45 -6.73 12.22
N GLN A 41 -3.33 -7.44 12.41
CA GLN A 41 -2.77 -7.71 13.74
C GLN A 41 -2.10 -6.49 14.38
N ALA A 42 -1.57 -5.55 13.58
CA ALA A 42 -0.93 -4.34 14.08
C ALA A 42 -1.92 -3.38 14.79
N HIS A 43 -3.22 -3.48 14.55
CA HIS A 43 -4.24 -2.72 15.29
C HIS A 43 -4.55 -3.33 16.68
N ARG A 44 -3.93 -4.46 17.03
CA ARG A 44 -4.22 -5.23 18.25
C ARG A 44 -3.15 -5.10 19.34
N VAL A 45 -2.33 -4.06 19.28
CA VAL A 45 -1.36 -3.64 20.32
C VAL A 45 -1.73 -2.29 20.88
#